data_AF-A0A178VGF1-F1
#
_entry.id   AF-A0A178VGF1-F1
#
_cell.length_a   1.000
_cell.length_b   1.000
_cell.length_c   1.000
_cell.angle_alpha   90.00
_cell.angle_beta   90.00
_cell.angle_gamma   90.00
#
_symmetry.space_group_name_H-M   'P 1'
#
loop_
_entity.id
_entity.type
_entity.pdbx_description
1 polymer ?
#
loop_
_entity_poly.entity_id
_entity_poly.type
_entity_poly.pdbx_seq_one_letter_code
_entity_poly.pdbx_strand_id
1 'polypeptide(L)'
;MRRLFLFSLLFLFFYSSSSSRSSSESHIFIYGGCSPEKYTPNTPFESNRDTFLSSVVTSSSDASFNSFAVGNDSSSSSSSSAVFGLYQCRDDLRSSDCSKCIQTSVDQITLICPYSYGASLQLEGCFLRYETNDFLGKPDTSLRYKKCSSKSVENDYDFFKRRDDVLSDLESTQLGYKVSRSGLVEGYAQCVGDLSPSDCTACLAESVGKLKNLCGSAVAAEVYLAQCYARYWGSGYYDFSSDPTNGDHVGKSIAIIVGVIAGFAILVVLLSLCRNSMH
;
A
#
# COMPACT_ATOMS: atom_id res chain seq x y z
N MET A 1 -3.33 22.33 -55.83
CA MET A 1 -3.82 22.49 -54.44
C MET A 1 -4.01 21.14 -53.76
N ARG A 2 -2.94 20.36 -53.58
CA ARG A 2 -3.00 18.99 -53.02
C ARG A 2 -1.77 18.64 -52.16
N ARG A 3 -1.07 19.66 -51.66
CA ARG A 3 0.16 19.52 -50.86
C ARG A 3 0.19 20.33 -49.56
N LEU A 4 -0.89 21.03 -49.21
CA LEU A 4 -0.97 21.82 -47.97
C LEU A 4 -1.86 21.19 -46.87
N PHE A 5 -2.34 19.96 -47.06
CA PHE A 5 -3.16 19.23 -46.08
C PHE A 5 -2.40 18.17 -45.27
N LEU A 6 -1.10 17.97 -45.56
CA LEU A 6 -0.27 16.97 -44.87
C LEU A 6 0.47 17.50 -43.63
N PHE A 7 0.59 18.82 -43.47
CA PHE A 7 1.27 19.40 -42.30
C PHE A 7 0.35 19.57 -41.07
N SER A 8 -0.97 19.53 -41.25
CA SER A 8 -1.91 19.63 -40.12
C SER A 8 -2.11 18.31 -39.36
N LEU A 9 -1.71 17.17 -39.94
CA LEU A 9 -1.85 15.84 -39.32
C LEU A 9 -0.64 15.45 -38.46
N LEU A 10 0.50 16.13 -38.61
CA LEU A 10 1.69 15.91 -37.76
C LEU A 10 1.62 16.65 -36.42
N PHE A 11 0.74 17.64 -36.26
CA PHE A 11 0.56 18.39 -35.01
C PHE A 11 -0.49 17.78 -34.06
N LEU A 12 -1.27 16.79 -34.51
CA LEU A 12 -2.21 16.06 -33.66
C LEU A 12 -1.61 14.81 -32.99
N PHE A 13 -0.36 14.47 -33.29
CA PHE A 13 0.37 13.38 -32.62
C PHE A 13 1.16 13.82 -31.37
N PHE A 14 1.07 15.11 -31.01
CA PHE A 14 1.68 15.66 -29.78
C PHE A 14 0.67 15.92 -28.66
N TYR A 15 -0.60 15.50 -28.82
CA TYR A 15 -1.58 15.56 -27.76
C TYR A 15 -1.88 14.18 -27.19
N SER A 16 -1.64 14.06 -25.88
CA SER A 16 -1.88 12.90 -25.02
C SER A 16 -0.73 11.89 -24.97
N SER A 17 0.44 12.34 -24.50
CA SER A 17 1.18 11.50 -23.55
C SER A 17 0.34 11.41 -22.27
N SER A 18 -0.72 10.61 -22.32
CA SER A 18 -1.30 10.05 -21.11
C SER A 18 -0.17 9.21 -20.52
N SER A 19 0.46 9.71 -19.46
CA SER A 19 1.34 8.93 -18.61
C SER A 19 0.50 7.82 -17.99
N SER A 20 0.26 6.75 -18.73
CA SER A 20 -0.20 5.50 -18.16
C SER A 20 0.94 5.03 -17.27
N ARG A 21 0.85 5.35 -15.96
CA ARG A 21 1.69 4.69 -14.96
C ARG A 21 1.54 3.20 -15.21
N SER A 22 2.67 2.57 -15.50
CA SER A 22 2.79 1.15 -15.71
C SER A 22 2.05 0.40 -14.60
N SER A 23 1.24 -0.59 -14.95
CA SER A 23 0.56 -1.48 -13.98
C SER A 23 1.53 -2.13 -12.97
N SER A 24 2.83 -2.13 -13.27
CA SER A 24 3.91 -2.65 -12.43
C SER A 24 4.20 -1.85 -11.16
N GLU A 25 3.79 -0.58 -11.05
CA GLU A 25 4.07 0.23 -9.84
C GLU A 25 3.05 -0.02 -8.71
N SER A 26 1.86 -0.55 -9.01
CA SER A 26 0.78 -0.71 -8.03
C SER A 26 1.00 -1.85 -7.01
N HIS A 27 1.99 -2.72 -7.23
CA HIS A 27 2.28 -3.88 -6.39
C HIS A 27 3.52 -3.72 -5.50
N ILE A 28 4.14 -2.54 -5.53
CA ILE A 28 5.34 -2.23 -4.74
C ILE A 28 4.97 -2.20 -3.25
N PHE A 29 5.74 -2.91 -2.44
CA PHE A 29 5.60 -2.94 -0.98
C PHE A 29 5.93 -1.58 -0.36
N ILE A 30 5.06 -1.09 0.52
CA ILE A 30 5.29 0.12 1.31
C ILE A 30 5.60 -0.25 2.77
N TYR A 31 4.65 -0.91 3.45
CA TYR A 31 4.84 -1.38 4.82
C TYR A 31 3.95 -2.58 5.14
N GLY A 32 4.32 -3.34 6.17
CA GLY A 32 3.51 -4.41 6.74
C GLY A 32 3.70 -4.50 8.24
N GLY A 33 2.70 -5.02 8.94
CA GLY A 33 2.71 -5.18 10.39
C GLY A 33 1.88 -6.37 10.82
N CYS A 34 2.35 -7.07 11.85
CA CYS A 34 1.72 -8.29 12.36
C CYS A 34 1.48 -8.16 13.86
N SER A 35 0.38 -8.73 14.36
CA SER A 35 0.13 -8.83 15.80
C SER A 35 1.20 -9.69 16.47
N PRO A 36 1.60 -9.38 17.72
CA PRO A 36 2.48 -10.25 18.48
C PRO A 36 1.79 -11.58 18.85
N GLU A 37 0.48 -11.57 19.09
CA GLU A 37 -0.30 -12.77 19.38
C GLU A 37 -0.38 -13.65 18.14
N LYS A 38 -0.13 -14.95 18.34
CA LYS A 38 -0.14 -15.97 17.29
C LYS A 38 -1.24 -16.99 17.50
N TYR A 39 -1.89 -17.39 16.42
CA TYR A 39 -2.86 -18.48 16.42
C TYR A 39 -2.16 -19.81 16.11
N THR A 40 -2.78 -20.94 16.47
CA THR A 40 -2.26 -22.27 16.14
C THR A 40 -2.92 -22.83 14.87
N PRO A 41 -2.19 -23.57 14.01
CA PRO A 41 -2.79 -24.19 12.83
C PRO A 41 -3.97 -25.10 13.15
N ASN A 42 -4.82 -25.35 12.16
CA ASN A 42 -6.03 -26.18 12.24
C ASN A 42 -7.04 -25.69 13.29
N THR A 43 -7.22 -24.38 13.40
CA THR A 43 -8.21 -23.76 14.29
C THR A 43 -9.34 -23.11 13.50
N PRO A 44 -10.53 -22.94 14.10
CA PRO A 44 -11.61 -22.17 13.48
C PRO A 44 -11.18 -20.77 13.04
N PHE A 45 -10.31 -20.09 13.79
CA PHE A 45 -9.75 -18.80 13.39
C PHE A 45 -9.02 -18.87 12.04
N GLU A 46 -8.18 -19.89 11.83
CA GLU A 46 -7.48 -20.07 10.55
C GLU A 46 -8.47 -20.26 9.39
N SER A 47 -9.50 -21.08 9.58
CA SER A 47 -10.56 -21.27 8.58
C SER A 47 -11.34 -19.99 8.30
N ASN A 48 -11.65 -19.19 9.34
CA ASN A 48 -12.31 -17.90 9.20
C ASN A 48 -11.43 -16.90 8.43
N ARG A 49 -10.12 -16.87 8.71
CA ARG A 49 -9.16 -16.01 8.01
C ARG A 49 -9.06 -16.38 6.54
N ASP A 50 -8.97 -17.67 6.21
CA ASP A 50 -8.87 -18.12 4.82
C ASP A 50 -10.15 -17.83 4.03
N THR A 51 -11.31 -17.94 4.69
CA THR A 51 -12.61 -17.52 4.16
C THR A 51 -12.66 -16.00 3.92
N PHE A 52 -12.12 -15.21 4.85
CA PHE A 52 -11.98 -13.76 4.67
C PHE A 52 -11.10 -13.42 3.46
N LEU A 53 -9.89 -14.00 3.37
CA LEU A 53 -8.93 -13.71 2.28
C LEU A 53 -9.50 -14.07 0.90
N SER A 54 -10.22 -15.19 0.79
CA SER A 54 -10.90 -15.58 -0.46
C SER A 54 -12.08 -14.66 -0.81
N SER A 55 -12.83 -14.19 0.19
CA SER A 55 -13.92 -13.22 0.00
C SER A 55 -13.38 -11.87 -0.48
N VAL A 56 -12.23 -11.44 0.06
CA VAL A 56 -11.52 -10.23 -0.35
C VAL A 56 -11.11 -10.29 -1.82
N VAL A 57 -10.48 -11.39 -2.28
CA VAL A 57 -10.13 -11.57 -3.69
C VAL A 57 -11.37 -11.52 -4.57
N THR A 58 -12.44 -12.21 -4.19
CA THR A 58 -13.70 -12.24 -4.95
C THR A 58 -14.30 -10.83 -5.11
N SER A 59 -14.41 -10.09 -4.01
CA SER A 59 -14.97 -8.73 -3.96
C SER A 59 -14.12 -7.70 -4.72
N SER A 60 -12.81 -7.92 -4.84
CA SER A 60 -11.91 -6.98 -5.54
C SER A 60 -12.14 -6.89 -7.05
N SER A 61 -13.00 -7.76 -7.61
CA SER A 61 -13.33 -7.76 -9.04
C SER A 61 -14.33 -6.69 -9.44
N ASP A 62 -15.15 -6.21 -8.50
CA ASP A 62 -16.23 -5.25 -8.74
C ASP A 62 -16.29 -4.08 -7.74
N ALA A 63 -15.57 -4.15 -6.61
CA ALA A 63 -15.50 -3.05 -5.64
C ALA A 63 -14.04 -2.70 -5.26
N SER A 64 -13.75 -1.40 -5.13
CA SER A 64 -12.46 -0.89 -4.64
C SER A 64 -12.32 -0.98 -3.11
N PHE A 65 -13.43 -1.13 -2.39
CA PHE A 65 -13.49 -1.23 -0.94
C PHE A 65 -14.56 -2.23 -0.53
N ASN A 66 -14.26 -3.04 0.48
CA ASN A 66 -15.27 -3.79 1.21
C ASN A 66 -14.76 -4.15 2.61
N SER A 67 -15.70 -4.47 3.50
CA SER A 67 -15.41 -4.93 4.86
C SER A 67 -16.16 -6.23 5.17
N PHE A 68 -15.58 -7.05 6.04
CA PHE A 68 -16.02 -8.40 6.31
C PHE A 68 -15.93 -8.71 7.79
N ALA A 69 -16.90 -9.48 8.28
CA ALA A 69 -16.86 -10.14 9.57
C ALA A 69 -17.14 -11.63 9.34
N VAL A 70 -16.22 -12.50 9.73
CA VAL A 70 -16.31 -13.95 9.53
C VAL A 70 -16.18 -14.67 10.87
N GLY A 71 -17.14 -15.55 11.17
CA GLY A 71 -17.19 -16.29 12.43
C GLY A 71 -18.03 -15.59 13.50
N ASN A 72 -18.13 -16.23 14.67
CA ASN A 72 -18.88 -15.70 15.81
C ASN A 72 -17.97 -14.90 16.72
N ASP A 73 -18.47 -13.76 17.19
CA ASP A 73 -17.77 -12.93 18.16
C ASP A 73 -17.57 -13.71 19.47
N SER A 74 -16.31 -14.04 19.74
CA SER A 74 -15.84 -14.72 20.93
C SER A 74 -14.57 -14.01 21.38
N SER A 75 -14.05 -14.32 22.58
CA SER A 75 -12.86 -13.65 23.13
C SER A 75 -11.76 -13.49 22.08
N SER A 76 -11.22 -12.28 21.94
CA SER A 76 -10.13 -11.96 21.01
C SER A 76 -8.89 -12.81 21.27
N SER A 77 -8.10 -13.07 20.22
CA SER A 77 -6.88 -13.88 20.29
C SER A 77 -7.08 -15.31 20.83
N SER A 78 -8.22 -15.91 20.50
CA SER A 78 -8.54 -17.31 20.80
C SER A 78 -8.68 -18.14 19.53
N SER A 79 -8.60 -19.47 19.66
CA SER A 79 -8.69 -20.39 18.51
C SER A 79 -10.03 -20.32 17.77
N SER A 80 -11.08 -19.79 18.42
CA SER A 80 -12.42 -19.63 17.84
C SER A 80 -12.79 -18.17 17.52
N SER A 81 -11.84 -17.24 17.60
CA SER A 81 -12.12 -15.82 17.36
C SER A 81 -12.70 -15.57 15.97
N ALA A 82 -13.57 -14.56 15.90
CA ALA A 82 -13.99 -13.98 14.64
C ALA A 82 -12.82 -13.28 13.93
N VAL A 83 -12.98 -13.05 12.63
CA VAL A 83 -12.08 -12.22 11.81
C VAL A 83 -12.86 -11.01 11.34
N PHE A 84 -12.38 -9.83 11.70
CA PHE A 84 -12.82 -8.56 11.16
C PHE A 84 -11.75 -8.06 10.21
N GLY A 85 -12.13 -7.65 9.00
CA GLY A 85 -11.14 -7.20 8.03
C GLY A 85 -11.74 -6.38 6.92
N LEU A 86 -10.86 -5.67 6.23
CA LEU A 86 -11.20 -4.84 5.08
C LEU A 86 -10.08 -4.85 4.07
N TYR A 87 -10.42 -4.44 2.85
CA TYR A 87 -9.44 -4.03 1.86
C TYR A 87 -9.84 -2.70 1.26
N GLN A 88 -8.84 -1.97 0.78
CA GLN A 88 -9.01 -0.70 0.09
C GLN A 88 -8.00 -0.62 -1.05
N CYS A 89 -8.47 -0.67 -2.28
CA CYS A 89 -7.68 -0.27 -3.43
C CYS A 89 -7.59 1.25 -3.50
N ARG A 90 -6.60 1.75 -4.25
CA ARG A 90 -6.64 3.13 -4.72
C ARG A 90 -7.85 3.34 -5.63
N ASP A 91 -8.64 4.36 -5.32
CA ASP A 91 -9.91 4.62 -6.00
C ASP A 91 -9.73 5.15 -7.43
N ASP A 92 -8.52 5.56 -7.81
CA ASP A 92 -8.16 5.94 -9.17
C ASP A 92 -7.72 4.76 -10.06
N LEU A 93 -7.73 3.53 -9.53
CA LEU A 93 -7.40 2.31 -10.28
C LEU A 93 -8.63 1.68 -10.92
N ARG A 94 -8.41 0.98 -12.04
CA ARG A 94 -9.42 0.10 -12.64
C ARG A 94 -9.57 -1.16 -11.81
N SER A 95 -10.75 -1.78 -11.84
CA SER A 95 -11.03 -3.03 -11.12
C SER A 95 -10.01 -4.13 -11.43
N SER A 96 -9.54 -4.23 -12.67
CA SER A 96 -8.50 -5.21 -13.06
C SER A 96 -7.16 -5.03 -12.33
N ASP A 97 -6.78 -3.79 -12.03
CA ASP A 97 -5.53 -3.49 -11.32
C ASP A 97 -5.73 -3.65 -9.81
N CYS A 98 -6.91 -3.28 -9.32
CA CYS A 98 -7.34 -3.56 -7.95
C CYS A 98 -7.30 -5.06 -7.65
N SER A 99 -7.92 -5.91 -8.48
CA SER A 99 -7.93 -7.37 -8.24
C SER A 99 -6.52 -7.97 -8.23
N LYS A 100 -5.64 -7.53 -9.14
CA LYS A 100 -4.24 -7.98 -9.15
C LYS A 100 -3.48 -7.55 -7.90
N CYS A 101 -3.72 -6.31 -7.44
CA CYS A 101 -3.10 -5.81 -6.22
C CYS A 101 -3.57 -6.59 -4.99
N ILE A 102 -4.87 -6.83 -4.88
CA ILE A 102 -5.43 -7.58 -3.77
C ILE A 102 -4.95 -9.03 -3.77
N GLN A 103 -4.91 -9.70 -4.93
CA GLN A 103 -4.33 -11.04 -5.02
C GLN A 103 -2.88 -11.05 -4.52
N THR A 104 -2.06 -10.11 -5.00
CA THR A 104 -0.67 -9.98 -4.57
C THR A 104 -0.55 -9.70 -3.07
N SER A 105 -1.44 -8.87 -2.52
CA SER A 105 -1.49 -8.53 -1.11
C SER A 105 -1.87 -9.74 -0.25
N VAL A 106 -2.81 -10.59 -0.70
CA VAL A 106 -3.19 -11.82 0.01
C VAL A 106 -2.04 -12.82 0.04
N ASP A 107 -1.34 -12.99 -1.09
CA ASP A 107 -0.17 -13.88 -1.17
C ASP A 107 0.96 -13.39 -0.26
N GLN A 108 1.26 -12.07 -0.27
CA GLN A 108 2.32 -11.48 0.54
C GLN A 108 1.98 -11.43 2.03
N ILE A 109 0.76 -11.07 2.43
CA ILE A 109 0.39 -10.91 3.85
C ILE A 109 0.54 -12.23 4.61
N THR A 110 0.25 -13.35 3.94
CA THR A 110 0.40 -14.71 4.48
C THR A 110 1.87 -15.08 4.71
N LEU A 111 2.76 -14.59 3.83
CA LEU A 111 4.20 -14.82 3.93
C LEU A 111 4.86 -13.97 5.03
N ILE A 112 4.50 -12.70 5.14
CA ILE A 112 5.14 -11.76 6.07
C ILE A 112 4.57 -11.85 7.49
N CYS A 113 3.30 -12.25 7.65
CA CYS A 113 2.63 -12.37 8.95
C CYS A 113 2.15 -13.80 9.21
N PRO A 114 3.06 -14.80 9.26
CA PRO A 114 2.68 -16.17 9.53
C PRO A 114 2.01 -16.25 10.91
N TYR A 115 0.91 -17.00 10.95
CA TYR A 115 0.18 -17.34 12.18
C TYR A 115 -0.27 -16.15 13.03
N SER A 116 -0.40 -14.94 12.49
CA SER A 116 -0.74 -13.75 13.29
C SER A 116 -2.25 -13.58 13.40
N TYR A 117 -2.77 -13.21 14.57
CA TYR A 117 -4.20 -12.92 14.76
C TYR A 117 -4.64 -11.60 14.09
N GLY A 118 -3.71 -10.68 13.90
CA GLY A 118 -3.93 -9.47 13.11
C GLY A 118 -2.77 -9.20 12.18
N ALA A 119 -3.07 -8.64 11.02
CA ALA A 119 -2.06 -8.21 10.06
C ALA A 119 -2.55 -6.99 9.27
N SER A 120 -1.60 -6.19 8.80
CA SER A 120 -1.81 -5.09 7.87
C SER A 120 -0.73 -5.12 6.80
N LEU A 121 -1.10 -4.89 5.56
CA LEU A 121 -0.19 -4.78 4.43
C LEU A 121 -0.63 -3.64 3.52
N GLN A 122 0.29 -2.72 3.27
CA GLN A 122 0.13 -1.63 2.31
C GLN A 122 1.06 -1.86 1.12
N LEU A 123 0.44 -2.01 -0.05
CA LEU A 123 1.10 -1.89 -1.35
C LEU A 123 0.73 -0.52 -1.97
N GLU A 124 1.46 -0.08 -2.98
CA GLU A 124 1.19 1.18 -3.67
C GLU A 124 -0.25 1.30 -4.21
N GLY A 125 -0.84 0.18 -4.64
CA GLY A 125 -2.18 0.13 -5.21
C GLY A 125 -3.29 -0.26 -4.24
N CYS A 126 -2.97 -0.84 -3.08
CA CYS A 126 -4.00 -1.40 -2.19
C CYS A 126 -3.51 -1.62 -0.75
N PHE A 127 -4.48 -1.66 0.15
CA PHE A 127 -4.35 -1.95 1.57
C PHE A 127 -5.19 -3.16 1.93
N LEU A 128 -4.66 -4.04 2.79
CA LEU A 128 -5.35 -5.19 3.35
C LEU A 128 -5.10 -5.26 4.86
N ARG A 129 -6.16 -5.38 5.65
CA ARG A 129 -6.08 -5.52 7.11
C ARG A 129 -7.09 -6.53 7.62
N TYR A 130 -6.67 -7.33 8.61
CA TYR A 130 -7.55 -8.14 9.41
C TYR A 130 -7.10 -8.18 10.87
N GLU A 131 -8.04 -8.35 11.79
CA GLU A 131 -7.81 -8.53 13.22
C GLU A 131 -8.90 -9.43 13.84
N THR A 132 -8.67 -9.89 15.08
CA THR A 132 -9.72 -10.53 15.89
C THR A 132 -10.61 -9.53 16.62
N ASN A 133 -10.11 -8.32 16.86
CA ASN A 133 -10.88 -7.23 17.44
C ASN A 133 -11.63 -6.51 16.33
N ASP A 134 -12.90 -6.19 16.55
CA ASP A 134 -13.66 -5.37 15.63
C ASP A 134 -13.12 -3.93 15.61
N PHE A 135 -12.53 -3.52 14.49
CA PHE A 135 -12.02 -2.16 14.26
C PHE A 135 -12.85 -1.39 13.22
N LEU A 136 -13.86 -2.02 12.61
CA LEU A 136 -14.54 -1.47 11.44
C LEU A 136 -15.33 -0.20 11.81
N GLY A 137 -15.14 0.86 11.02
CA GLY A 137 -15.81 2.15 11.21
C GLY A 137 -15.35 2.92 12.46
N LYS A 138 -14.29 2.47 13.13
CA LYS A 138 -13.74 3.15 14.31
C LYS A 138 -12.57 4.05 13.88
N PRO A 139 -12.55 5.34 14.26
CA PRO A 139 -11.45 6.23 13.93
C PRO A 139 -10.18 5.79 14.66
N ASP A 140 -9.10 5.63 13.92
CA ASP A 140 -7.76 5.34 14.45
C ASP A 140 -6.73 6.15 13.65
N THR A 141 -6.13 7.14 14.31
CA THR A 141 -5.11 8.04 13.74
C THR A 141 -3.70 7.68 14.20
N SER A 142 -3.51 6.47 14.74
CA SER A 142 -2.18 5.96 15.09
C SER A 142 -1.27 5.92 13.86
N LEU A 143 -0.04 6.43 14.03
CA LEU A 143 0.96 6.40 12.97
C LEU A 143 1.41 4.96 12.72
N ARG A 144 1.23 4.47 11.48
CA ARG A 144 1.64 3.13 11.06
C ARG A 144 2.96 3.14 10.32
N TYR A 145 3.13 4.10 9.41
CA TYR A 145 4.36 4.24 8.63
C TYR A 145 4.57 5.70 8.19
N LYS A 146 5.83 6.10 8.02
CA LYS A 146 6.19 7.38 7.40
C LYS A 146 7.49 7.26 6.63
N LYS A 147 7.59 8.00 5.53
CA LYS A 147 8.82 8.15 4.74
C LYS A 147 9.00 9.62 4.38
N CYS A 148 10.17 10.17 4.66
CA CYS A 148 10.56 11.50 4.18
C CYS A 148 11.68 11.31 3.16
N SER A 149 11.67 12.07 2.08
CA SER A 149 12.78 12.07 1.13
C SER A 149 14.10 12.44 1.81
N SER A 150 15.20 11.82 1.38
CA SER A 150 16.55 12.22 1.79
C SER A 150 16.93 13.60 1.28
N LYS A 151 16.26 14.09 0.23
CA LYS A 151 16.47 15.42 -0.33
C LYS A 151 15.60 16.43 0.42
N SER A 152 16.27 17.45 0.97
CA SER A 152 15.61 18.63 1.53
C SER A 152 15.57 19.77 0.53
N VAL A 153 14.51 20.57 0.61
CA VAL A 153 14.39 21.84 -0.08
C VAL A 153 14.85 22.93 0.89
N GLU A 154 15.78 23.78 0.45
CA GLU A 154 16.33 24.87 1.25
C GLU A 154 16.05 26.21 0.57
N ASN A 155 15.69 27.22 1.36
CA ASN A 155 15.48 28.61 0.92
C ASN A 155 14.47 28.80 -0.23
N ASP A 156 13.59 27.83 -0.48
CA ASP A 156 12.51 27.93 -1.47
C ASP A 156 11.16 28.11 -0.75
N TYR A 157 10.84 29.37 -0.45
CA TYR A 157 9.56 29.73 0.17
C TYR A 157 8.37 29.39 -0.73
N ASP A 158 8.51 29.49 -2.06
CA ASP A 158 7.43 29.21 -2.98
C ASP A 158 7.08 27.71 -2.97
N PHE A 159 8.07 26.83 -2.89
CA PHE A 159 7.85 25.39 -2.68
C PHE A 159 7.03 25.12 -1.43
N PHE A 160 7.43 25.67 -0.27
CA PHE A 160 6.71 25.42 0.99
C PHE A 160 5.30 25.98 1.00
N LYS A 161 5.10 27.18 0.42
CA LYS A 161 3.76 27.75 0.25
C LYS A 161 2.89 26.85 -0.61
N ARG A 162 3.39 26.38 -1.76
CA ARG A 162 2.65 25.48 -2.66
C ARG A 162 2.36 24.12 -2.03
N ARG A 163 3.30 23.59 -1.25
CA ARG A 163 3.08 22.38 -0.45
C ARG A 163 1.95 22.59 0.54
N ASP A 164 1.92 23.72 1.25
CA ASP A 164 0.86 24.00 2.20
C ASP A 164 -0.50 24.19 1.50
N ASP A 165 -0.54 24.83 0.33
CA ASP A 165 -1.75 24.93 -0.51
C ASP A 165 -2.26 23.53 -0.93
N VAL A 166 -1.35 22.63 -1.36
CA VAL A 166 -1.66 21.24 -1.73
C VAL A 166 -2.18 20.45 -0.52
N LEU A 167 -1.46 20.49 0.60
CA LEU A 167 -1.83 19.74 1.80
C LEU A 167 -3.17 20.19 2.37
N SER A 168 -3.46 21.51 2.35
CA SER A 168 -4.75 22.03 2.79
C SER A 168 -5.91 21.56 1.90
N ASP A 169 -5.71 21.48 0.59
CA ASP A 169 -6.72 20.92 -0.32
C ASP A 169 -6.92 19.40 -0.10
N LEU A 170 -5.87 18.65 0.27
CA LEU A 170 -6.00 17.24 0.65
C LEU A 170 -6.82 17.05 1.95
N GLU A 171 -6.68 17.93 2.95
CA GLU A 171 -7.46 17.88 4.20
C GLU A 171 -8.97 18.05 3.96
N SER A 172 -9.38 18.69 2.86
CA SER A 172 -10.80 18.89 2.52
C SER A 172 -11.54 17.62 2.11
N THR A 173 -10.82 16.50 1.96
CA THR A 173 -11.39 15.22 1.52
C THR A 173 -12.33 14.67 2.60
N GLN A 174 -13.52 14.26 2.17
CA GLN A 174 -14.53 13.66 3.03
C GLN A 174 -14.76 12.17 2.72
N LEU A 175 -14.56 11.74 1.47
CA LEU A 175 -14.76 10.37 1.04
C LEU A 175 -13.72 10.00 -0.03
N GLY A 176 -13.27 8.75 -0.01
CA GLY A 176 -12.37 8.19 -1.01
C GLY A 176 -11.01 8.88 -1.05
N TYR A 177 -10.66 9.42 -2.21
CA TYR A 177 -9.34 9.98 -2.52
C TYR A 177 -9.40 11.41 -3.07
N LYS A 178 -8.27 12.10 -2.98
CA LYS A 178 -8.05 13.42 -3.56
C LYS A 178 -6.65 13.51 -4.15
N VAL A 179 -6.60 14.01 -5.38
CA VAL A 179 -5.36 14.48 -6.01
C VAL A 179 -5.35 16.00 -5.97
N SER A 180 -4.21 16.57 -5.61
CA SER A 180 -4.02 18.02 -5.55
C SER A 180 -2.72 18.44 -6.21
N ARG A 181 -2.68 19.65 -6.74
CA ARG A 181 -1.51 20.21 -7.41
C ARG A 181 -1.46 21.72 -7.28
N SER A 182 -0.28 22.24 -6.95
CA SER A 182 0.05 23.66 -7.00
C SER A 182 1.43 23.85 -7.60
N GLY A 183 1.50 24.38 -8.82
CA GLY A 183 2.75 24.50 -9.57
C GLY A 183 3.43 23.15 -9.79
N LEU A 184 4.64 23.00 -9.25
CA LEU A 184 5.41 21.76 -9.29
C LEU A 184 5.12 20.82 -8.10
N VAL A 185 4.35 21.22 -7.10
CA VAL A 185 4.03 20.34 -5.98
C VAL A 185 2.74 19.58 -6.30
N GLU A 186 2.79 18.26 -6.16
CA GLU A 186 1.66 17.36 -6.31
C GLU A 186 1.41 16.63 -4.99
N GLY A 187 0.18 16.18 -4.78
CA GLY A 187 -0.19 15.42 -3.59
C GLY A 187 -1.35 14.46 -3.84
N TYR A 188 -1.39 13.43 -3.00
CA TYR A 188 -2.42 12.41 -3.00
C TYR A 188 -2.81 12.10 -1.55
N ALA A 189 -4.11 12.03 -1.28
CA ALA A 189 -4.63 11.57 0.00
C ALA A 189 -5.77 10.58 -0.22
N GLN A 190 -5.95 9.66 0.73
CA GLN A 190 -7.07 8.74 0.70
C GLN A 190 -7.43 8.28 2.11
N CYS A 191 -8.74 8.19 2.37
CA CYS A 191 -9.32 7.54 3.52
C CYS A 191 -9.69 6.10 3.20
N VAL A 192 -9.57 5.21 4.17
CA VAL A 192 -10.16 3.87 4.07
C VAL A 192 -11.68 4.01 4.10
N GLY A 193 -12.39 3.24 3.26
CA GLY A 193 -13.82 3.40 3.01
C GLY A 193 -14.76 3.08 4.17
N ASP A 194 -14.26 2.62 5.32
CA ASP A 194 -15.07 2.38 6.52
C ASP A 194 -15.28 3.64 7.37
N LEU A 195 -14.54 4.72 7.12
CA LEU A 195 -14.68 5.98 7.85
C LEU A 195 -15.91 6.80 7.43
N SER A 196 -16.51 7.48 8.42
CA SER A 196 -17.49 8.53 8.16
C SER A 196 -16.83 9.77 7.53
N PRO A 197 -17.60 10.67 6.88
CA PRO A 197 -17.06 11.91 6.32
C PRO A 197 -16.25 12.75 7.32
N SER A 198 -16.75 12.88 8.56
CA SER A 198 -16.07 13.64 9.61
C SER A 198 -14.79 12.96 10.09
N ASP A 199 -14.80 11.63 10.23
CA ASP A 199 -13.62 10.88 10.67
C ASP A 199 -12.53 10.85 9.59
N CYS A 200 -12.93 10.81 8.32
CA CYS A 200 -12.01 10.93 7.19
C CYS A 200 -11.26 12.28 7.22
N THR A 201 -12.00 13.40 7.33
CA THR A 201 -11.40 14.73 7.43
C THR A 201 -10.49 14.84 8.66
N ALA A 202 -10.90 14.32 9.82
CA ALA A 202 -10.08 14.33 11.03
C ALA A 202 -8.80 13.50 10.88
N CYS A 203 -8.88 12.32 10.24
CA CYS A 203 -7.73 11.48 9.98
C CYS A 203 -6.72 12.15 9.04
N LEU A 204 -7.21 12.78 7.97
CA LEU A 204 -6.34 13.48 7.02
C LEU A 204 -5.71 14.73 7.60
N ALA A 205 -6.43 15.47 8.45
CA ALA A 205 -5.85 16.58 9.20
C ALA A 205 -4.68 16.12 10.09
N GLU A 206 -4.82 14.98 10.80
CA GLU A 206 -3.71 14.40 11.57
C GLU A 206 -2.56 13.94 10.66
N SER A 207 -2.85 13.32 9.51
CA SER A 207 -1.82 12.91 8.54
C SER A 207 -1.02 14.10 8.03
N VAL A 208 -1.69 15.20 7.68
CA VAL A 208 -1.07 16.43 7.20
C VAL A 208 -0.28 17.13 8.31
N GLY A 209 -0.81 17.18 9.53
CA GLY A 209 -0.07 17.65 10.70
C GLY A 209 1.24 16.87 10.89
N LYS A 210 1.20 15.53 10.78
CA LYS A 210 2.40 14.69 10.86
C LYS A 210 3.34 14.90 9.67
N LEU A 211 2.85 15.08 8.44
CA LEU A 211 3.72 15.41 7.29
C LEU A 211 4.53 16.68 7.54
N LYS A 212 3.87 17.74 8.03
CA LYS A 212 4.53 19.03 8.34
C LYS A 212 5.54 18.88 9.48
N ASN A 213 5.18 18.17 10.55
CA ASN A 213 6.01 18.05 11.75
C ASN A 213 7.20 17.07 11.58
N LEU A 214 7.00 15.97 10.85
CA LEU A 214 8.01 14.90 10.73
C LEU A 214 8.89 15.03 9.48
N CYS A 215 8.41 15.69 8.43
CA CYS A 215 9.10 15.80 7.14
C CYS A 215 9.22 17.26 6.67
N GLY A 216 9.38 18.20 7.60
CA GLY A 216 9.22 19.65 7.37
C GLY A 216 9.99 20.26 6.19
N SER A 217 11.20 19.80 5.89
CA SER A 217 12.01 20.29 4.75
C SER A 217 12.04 19.35 3.54
N ALA A 218 11.39 18.19 3.61
CA ALA A 218 11.54 17.15 2.59
C ALA A 218 10.88 17.55 1.25
N VAL A 219 11.53 17.23 0.13
CA VAL A 219 10.97 17.48 -1.22
C VAL A 219 9.79 16.56 -1.56
N ALA A 220 9.72 15.40 -0.91
CA ALA A 220 8.61 14.46 -0.98
C ALA A 220 8.46 13.75 0.38
N ALA A 221 7.24 13.41 0.75
CA ALA A 221 6.97 12.69 1.98
C ALA A 221 5.64 11.95 1.95
N GLU A 222 5.53 10.95 2.82
CA GLU A 222 4.39 10.06 2.95
C GLU A 222 4.14 9.78 4.43
N VAL A 223 2.87 9.83 4.85
CA VAL A 223 2.41 9.43 6.17
C VAL A 223 1.20 8.53 6.00
N TYR A 224 1.27 7.35 6.62
CA TYR A 224 0.19 6.37 6.68
C TYR A 224 -0.24 6.21 8.13
N LEU A 225 -1.49 6.57 8.40
CA LEU A 225 -2.18 6.28 9.66
C LEU A 225 -2.98 4.98 9.50
N ALA A 226 -3.66 4.55 10.56
CA ALA A 226 -4.39 3.30 10.53
C ALA A 226 -5.57 3.29 9.53
N GLN A 227 -6.22 4.45 9.34
CA GLN A 227 -7.44 4.57 8.53
C GLN A 227 -7.36 5.61 7.39
N CYS A 228 -6.19 6.23 7.16
CA CYS A 228 -5.97 7.14 6.04
C CYS A 228 -4.48 7.34 5.78
N TYR A 229 -4.14 7.92 4.62
CA TYR A 229 -2.79 8.36 4.33
C TYR A 229 -2.78 9.63 3.48
N ALA A 230 -1.67 10.37 3.56
CA ALA A 230 -1.41 11.54 2.74
C ALA A 230 0.05 11.56 2.27
N ARG A 231 0.26 12.00 1.03
CA ARG A 231 1.57 12.09 0.38
C ARG A 231 1.69 13.37 -0.43
N TYR A 232 2.91 13.89 -0.55
CA TYR A 232 3.25 14.94 -1.49
C TYR A 232 4.62 14.70 -2.12
N TRP A 233 4.83 15.24 -3.32
CA TRP A 233 6.12 15.25 -4.00
C TRP A 233 6.26 16.45 -4.95
N GLY A 234 7.49 16.92 -5.14
CA GLY A 234 7.83 17.85 -6.22
C GLY A 234 7.89 17.16 -7.58
N SER A 235 7.43 17.81 -8.65
CA SER A 235 7.53 17.35 -10.03
C SER A 235 9.00 17.15 -10.41
N GLY A 236 9.31 16.02 -11.05
CA GLY A 236 10.70 15.61 -11.33
C GLY A 236 11.40 14.92 -10.17
N TYR A 237 10.73 14.77 -9.02
CA TYR A 237 11.14 13.81 -8.00
C TYR A 237 10.85 12.39 -8.49
N TYR A 238 11.91 11.62 -8.71
CA TYR A 238 11.85 10.18 -8.87
C TYR A 238 12.50 9.57 -7.64
N ASP A 239 11.78 8.70 -6.94
CA ASP A 239 12.29 7.96 -5.80
C ASP A 239 13.24 6.86 -6.28
N PHE A 240 14.48 7.22 -6.63
CA PHE A 240 15.56 6.26 -6.82
C PHE A 240 16.15 5.89 -5.47
N SER A 241 15.33 5.32 -4.59
CA SER A 241 15.77 4.89 -3.25
C SER A 241 15.23 3.50 -2.95
N SER A 242 15.70 2.49 -3.69
CA SER A 242 15.92 1.17 -3.12
C SER A 242 17.17 1.25 -2.23
N ASP A 243 17.08 1.99 -1.12
CA ASP A 243 18.15 2.05 -0.13
C ASP A 243 17.80 1.11 1.03
N PRO A 244 18.42 -0.08 1.12
CA PRO A 244 18.11 -1.10 2.13
C PRO A 244 18.68 -0.76 3.52
N THR A 245 18.95 0.51 3.80
CA THR A 245 19.71 0.97 4.96
C THR A 245 18.92 1.93 5.85
N ASN A 246 17.70 1.58 6.22
CA ASN A 246 17.18 1.79 7.59
C ASN A 246 15.75 1.28 7.71
N GLY A 247 15.59 0.07 8.27
CA GLY A 247 14.28 -0.49 8.66
C GLY A 247 14.08 -1.97 8.33
N ASP A 248 14.82 -2.53 7.35
CA ASP A 248 14.53 -3.87 6.84
C ASP A 248 15.27 -4.98 7.58
N HIS A 249 14.79 -5.33 8.78
CA HIS A 249 15.06 -6.66 9.34
C HIS A 249 14.23 -7.75 8.63
N VAL A 250 13.13 -7.38 7.97
CA VAL A 250 12.24 -8.34 7.30
C VAL A 250 12.61 -8.53 5.83
N GLY A 251 12.79 -7.44 5.06
CA GLY A 251 13.19 -7.50 3.65
C GLY A 251 14.56 -8.17 3.40
N LYS A 252 15.56 -7.85 4.25
CA LYS A 252 16.86 -8.53 4.21
C LYS A 252 16.77 -10.01 4.56
N SER A 253 15.92 -10.37 5.52
CA SER A 253 15.67 -11.77 5.88
C SER A 253 15.06 -12.55 4.72
N ILE A 254 14.12 -11.96 3.98
CA ILE A 254 13.46 -12.60 2.83
C ILE A 254 14.47 -12.90 1.71
N ALA A 255 15.31 -11.92 1.34
CA ALA A 255 16.32 -12.12 0.30
C ALA A 255 17.34 -13.23 0.67
N ILE A 256 17.74 -13.29 1.94
CA ILE A 256 18.67 -14.32 2.43
C ILE A 256 18.01 -15.70 2.44
N ILE A 257 16.77 -15.82 2.92
CA ILE A 257 16.06 -17.10 3.02
C ILE A 257 15.81 -17.71 1.63
N VAL A 258 15.34 -16.90 0.67
CA VAL A 258 15.10 -17.36 -0.71
C VAL A 258 16.40 -17.81 -1.38
N GLY A 259 17.50 -17.06 -1.17
CA GLY A 259 18.83 -17.42 -1.69
C GLY A 259 19.34 -18.75 -1.13
N VAL A 260 19.17 -18.99 0.18
CA VAL A 260 19.59 -20.24 0.84
C VAL A 260 18.79 -21.44 0.37
N ILE A 261 17.45 -21.31 0.23
CA ILE A 261 16.59 -22.40 -0.24
C ILE A 261 16.91 -22.77 -1.69
N ALA A 262 17.09 -21.78 -2.56
CA ALA A 262 17.46 -22.01 -3.96
C ALA A 262 18.85 -22.68 -4.07
N GLY A 263 19.83 -22.19 -3.29
CA GLY A 263 21.16 -22.79 -3.24
C GLY A 263 21.15 -24.24 -2.75
N PHE A 264 20.37 -24.54 -1.72
CA PHE A 264 20.24 -25.90 -1.19
C PHE A 264 19.59 -26.85 -2.20
N ALA A 265 18.54 -26.41 -2.91
CA ALA A 265 17.90 -27.21 -3.94
C ALA A 265 18.86 -27.55 -5.09
N ILE A 266 19.67 -26.58 -5.54
CA ILE A 266 20.69 -26.78 -6.58
C ILE A 266 21.77 -27.75 -6.10
N LEU A 267 22.23 -27.62 -4.85
CA LEU A 267 23.22 -28.53 -4.26
C LEU A 267 22.72 -29.99 -4.25
N VAL A 268 21.47 -30.21 -3.84
CA VAL A 268 20.86 -31.55 -3.81
C VAL A 268 20.77 -32.17 -5.21
N VAL A 269 20.42 -31.37 -6.22
CA VAL A 269 20.39 -31.81 -7.63
C VAL A 269 21.81 -32.18 -8.11
N LEU A 270 22.80 -31.34 -7.84
CA LEU A 270 24.19 -31.60 -8.23
C LEU A 270 24.74 -32.87 -7.55
N LEU A 271 24.50 -33.06 -6.25
CA LEU A 271 24.91 -34.27 -5.53
C LEU A 271 24.23 -35.53 -6.07
N SER A 272 22.96 -35.42 -6.48
CA SER A 272 22.22 -36.53 -7.09
C SER A 272 22.77 -36.91 -8.46
N LEU A 273 23.17 -35.92 -9.27
CA LEU A 273 23.81 -36.14 -10.57
C LEU A 273 25.21 -36.75 -10.41
N CYS A 274 26.02 -36.25 -9.46
CA CYS A 274 27.33 -36.82 -9.16
C CYS A 274 27.24 -38.28 -8.69
N ARG A 275 26.24 -38.62 -7.87
CA ARG A 275 26.02 -39.99 -7.39
C ARG A 275 25.64 -40.94 -8.53
N ASN A 276 24.88 -40.48 -9.51
CA ASN A 276 24.50 -41.29 -10.68
C ASN A 276 25.63 -41.45 -11.70
N SER A 277 26.63 -40.56 -11.72
CA SER A 277 27.81 -40.67 -12.59
C SER A 277 28.95 -41.54 -12.02
N MET A 278 28.83 -42.02 -10.78
CA MET A 278 29.81 -42.88 -10.12
C MET A 278 29.40 -44.37 -10.10
N HIS A 279 28.29 -44.71 -10.74
CA HIS A 279 27.84 -46.08 -11.02
C HIS A 279 27.85 -46.34 -12.53
#